data_AF-A0A0R3WTP7-F1
#
_entry.id   AF-A0A0R3WTP7-F1
#
_cell.length_a   1.000
_cell.length_b   1.000
_cell.length_c   1.000
_cell.angle_alpha   90.00
_cell.angle_beta   90.00
_cell.angle_gamma   90.00
#
_symmetry.space_group_name_H-M   'P 1'
#
loop_
_entity.id
_entity.type
_entity.pdbx_description
1 polymer ?
#
loop_
_entity_poly.entity_id
_entity_poly.type
_entity_poly.pdbx_seq_one_letter_code
_entity_poly.pdbx_strand_id
1 'polypeptide(L)'
;MGQGQEVHARQYIEQAMRQGSWVLLQNCHLSLDYINELPTLLAGLRTESESHCRFTTDALSYTDTVDESVIEQHTPQPNMSYTSSIKPVASDQFRLWIITKDHSRFPVNCLQMPVKFTN
;
A
#
# COMPACT_ATOMS: atom_id res chain seq x y z
N MET A 1 -4.90 -17.05 14.43
CA MET A 1 -3.85 -16.36 15.18
C MET A 1 -3.66 -17.09 16.48
N GLY A 2 -2.43 -17.53 16.72
CA GLY A 2 -2.00 -18.26 17.91
C GLY A 2 -0.51 -17.94 18.12
N GLN A 3 0.10 -18.47 19.18
CA GLN A 3 1.47 -18.10 19.53
C GLN A 3 2.44 -18.26 18.33
N GLY A 4 3.15 -17.19 18.00
CA GLY A 4 4.17 -17.16 16.94
C GLY A 4 3.64 -17.14 15.50
N GLN A 5 2.32 -17.01 15.31
CA GLN A 5 1.72 -17.00 13.96
C GLN A 5 1.77 -15.61 13.29
N GLU A 6 2.15 -14.54 14.02
CA GLU A 6 2.16 -13.19 13.46
C GLU A 6 3.14 -13.05 12.29
N VAL A 7 4.27 -13.75 12.34
CA VAL A 7 5.30 -13.70 11.29
C VAL A 7 4.75 -14.27 9.97
N HIS A 8 4.07 -15.42 10.05
CA HIS A 8 3.47 -16.05 8.87
C HIS A 8 2.29 -15.23 8.36
N ALA A 9 1.48 -14.66 9.25
CA ALA A 9 0.38 -13.78 8.87
C ALA A 9 0.85 -12.59 8.05
N ARG A 10 1.97 -11.94 8.43
CA ARG A 10 2.57 -10.85 7.65
C ARG A 10 2.97 -11.30 6.25
N GLN A 11 3.69 -12.42 6.17
CA GLN A 11 4.14 -12.97 4.88
C GLN A 11 2.98 -13.31 3.95
N TYR A 12 1.92 -13.94 4.48
CA TYR A 12 0.74 -14.26 3.68
C TYR A 12 0.00 -13.02 3.20
N ILE A 13 -0.11 -11.99 4.03
CA ILE A 13 -0.72 -10.72 3.64
C ILE A 13 0.10 -10.04 2.53
N GLU A 14 1.43 -9.94 2.69
CA GLU A 14 2.31 -9.36 1.68
C GLU A 14 2.27 -10.14 0.34
N GLN A 15 2.21 -11.46 0.42
CA GLN A 15 2.05 -12.30 -0.77
C GLN A 15 0.67 -12.10 -1.42
N ALA A 16 -0.40 -12.09 -0.63
CA ALA A 16 -1.76 -11.92 -1.12
C ALA A 16 -1.99 -10.53 -1.72
N MET A 17 -1.33 -9.49 -1.19
CA MET A 17 -1.36 -8.15 -1.78
C MET A 17 -0.77 -8.11 -3.17
N ARG A 18 0.35 -8.83 -3.39
CA ARG A 18 0.98 -8.92 -4.72
C ARG A 18 0.19 -9.80 -5.68
N GLN A 19 -0.39 -10.88 -5.19
CA GLN A 19 -1.09 -11.87 -6.01
C GLN A 19 -2.58 -11.55 -6.23
N GLY A 20 -3.15 -10.65 -5.44
CA GLY A 20 -4.59 -10.40 -5.43
C GLY A 20 -5.41 -11.50 -4.74
N SER A 21 -4.77 -12.33 -3.92
CA SER A 21 -5.42 -13.42 -3.18
C SER A 21 -6.14 -12.90 -1.93
N TRP A 22 -6.94 -13.75 -1.29
CA TRP A 22 -7.64 -13.40 -0.05
C TRP A 22 -6.98 -14.03 1.16
N VAL A 23 -6.98 -13.33 2.28
CA VAL A 23 -6.46 -13.81 3.56
C VAL A 23 -7.57 -13.78 4.60
N LEU A 24 -7.70 -14.88 5.34
CA LEU A 24 -8.58 -14.98 6.49
C LEU A 24 -7.76 -15.12 7.78
N LEU A 25 -7.84 -14.12 8.65
CA LEU A 25 -7.27 -14.18 9.98
C LEU A 25 -8.34 -14.63 10.98
N GLN A 26 -8.20 -15.85 11.52
CA GLN A 26 -9.10 -16.37 12.55
C GLN A 26 -8.52 -16.17 13.95
N ASN A 27 -9.38 -16.18 14.97
CA ASN A 27 -8.98 -16.08 16.38
C ASN A 27 -8.12 -14.84 16.67
N CYS A 28 -8.45 -13.71 16.05
CA CYS A 28 -7.60 -12.50 16.12
C CYS A 28 -7.45 -11.90 17.53
N HIS A 29 -8.39 -12.19 18.43
CA HIS A 29 -8.30 -11.86 19.85
C HIS A 29 -7.07 -12.44 20.57
N LEU A 30 -6.41 -13.46 20.00
CA LEU A 30 -5.21 -14.07 20.59
C LEU A 30 -3.91 -13.30 20.27
N SER A 31 -3.91 -12.37 19.31
CA SER A 31 -2.74 -11.59 18.89
C SER A 31 -3.10 -10.11 18.71
N LEU A 32 -3.53 -9.46 19.79
CA LEU A 32 -4.04 -8.08 19.74
C LEU A 32 -2.99 -7.06 19.28
N ASP A 33 -1.73 -7.26 19.65
CA ASP A 33 -0.63 -6.36 19.27
C ASP A 33 -0.47 -6.29 17.75
N TYR A 34 -0.50 -7.46 17.09
CA TYR A 34 -0.46 -7.55 15.64
C TYR A 34 -1.68 -6.90 14.97
N ILE A 35 -2.88 -7.14 15.51
CA ILE A 35 -4.11 -6.55 14.97
C ILE A 35 -4.11 -5.03 15.14
N ASN A 36 -3.47 -4.49 16.18
CA ASN A 36 -3.34 -3.05 16.38
C ASN A 36 -2.40 -2.39 15.35
N GLU A 37 -1.35 -3.10 14.92
CA GLU A 37 -0.42 -2.65 13.87
C GLU A 37 -1.05 -2.72 12.46
N LEU A 38 -1.92 -3.70 12.23
CA LEU A 38 -2.45 -4.06 10.91
C LEU A 38 -3.14 -2.88 10.16
N PRO A 39 -4.02 -2.06 10.76
CA PRO A 39 -4.54 -0.84 10.15
C PRO A 39 -3.49 0.08 9.55
N THR A 40 -2.41 0.32 10.29
CA THR A 40 -1.33 1.22 9.89
C THR A 40 -0.55 0.64 8.71
N LEU A 41 -0.33 -0.69 8.70
CA LEU A 41 0.30 -1.38 7.59
C LEU A 41 -0.54 -1.29 6.32
N LEU A 42 -1.87 -1.44 6.43
CA LEU A 42 -2.78 -1.38 5.29
C LEU A 42 -2.97 0.05 4.75
N ALA A 43 -2.99 1.06 5.61
CA ALA A 43 -3.11 2.46 5.22
C ALA A 43 -1.92 2.97 4.39
N GLY A 44 -0.76 2.33 4.50
CA GLY A 44 0.43 2.67 3.74
C GLY A 44 0.40 2.24 2.27
N LEU A 45 -0.58 1.43 1.86
CA LEU A 45 -0.63 0.82 0.53
C LEU A 45 -1.34 1.73 -0.46
N ARG A 46 -0.77 1.87 -1.65
CA ARG A 46 -1.45 2.47 -2.80
C ARG A 46 -2.20 1.35 -3.52
N THR A 47 -3.47 1.57 -3.85
CA THR A 47 -4.20 0.68 -4.75
C THR A 47 -3.80 0.98 -6.19
N GLU A 48 -3.64 -0.05 -7.02
CA GLU A 48 -3.27 0.10 -8.44
C GLU A 48 -4.23 1.01 -9.22
N SER A 49 -5.46 1.15 -8.72
CA SER A 49 -6.51 2.00 -9.28
C SER A 49 -6.22 3.52 -9.34
N GLU A 50 -5.19 4.05 -8.67
CA GLU A 50 -4.70 5.42 -8.91
C GLU A 50 -3.75 5.53 -10.12
N SER A 51 -3.45 4.41 -10.78
CA SER A 51 -2.64 4.34 -12.00
C SER A 51 -3.50 4.20 -13.27
N HIS A 52 -4.71 4.76 -13.28
CA HIS A 52 -5.41 4.97 -14.54
C HIS A 52 -4.78 6.19 -15.25
N CYS A 53 -3.84 5.89 -16.13
CA CYS A 53 -3.35 6.71 -17.23
C CYS A 53 -4.06 8.06 -17.41
N ARG A 54 -3.47 9.16 -16.92
CA ARG A 54 -3.81 10.50 -17.41
C ARG A 54 -3.04 10.71 -18.72
N PHE A 55 -3.45 10.06 -19.80
CA PHE A 55 -2.98 10.39 -21.14
C PHE A 55 -4.04 11.19 -21.90
N THR A 56 -3.59 12.37 -22.37
CA THR A 56 -4.23 13.31 -23.32
C THR A 56 -5.40 14.10 -22.71
N THR A 57 -5.39 15.42 -22.63
CA THR A 57 -5.02 16.43 -23.62
C THR A 57 -4.70 17.74 -22.90
N ASP A 58 -3.54 18.33 -23.18
CA ASP A 58 -3.37 19.78 -23.25
C ASP A 58 -2.31 20.04 -24.32
N ALA A 59 -2.73 19.83 -25.56
CA ALA A 59 -2.09 20.43 -26.72
C ALA A 59 -2.70 21.82 -26.89
N LEU A 60 -2.12 22.83 -26.24
CA LEU A 60 -2.19 24.20 -26.73
C LEU A 60 -0.81 24.84 -26.52
N SER A 61 -0.10 24.92 -27.64
CA SER A 61 0.70 26.07 -28.09
C SER A 61 1.63 26.73 -27.07
N TYR A 62 2.94 26.72 -27.35
CA TYR A 62 3.53 27.89 -28.02
C TYR A 62 4.98 27.57 -28.42
N THR A 63 5.25 27.63 -29.72
CA THR A 63 6.59 27.82 -30.26
C THR A 63 6.99 29.27 -30.01
N ASP A 64 8.20 29.52 -29.51
CA ASP A 64 8.99 30.68 -29.96
C ASP A 64 10.46 30.38 -29.63
N THR A 65 11.22 30.01 -30.67
CA THR A 65 12.25 30.85 -31.33
C THR A 65 13.54 30.98 -30.51
N VAL A 66 14.56 30.28 -31.03
CA VAL A 66 15.98 30.69 -31.11
C VAL A 66 16.41 31.89 -30.25
N ASP A 67 17.35 31.64 -29.33
CA ASP A 67 18.59 32.40 -29.34
C ASP A 67 19.77 31.53 -28.90
N GLU A 68 20.87 31.72 -29.60
CA GLU A 68 22.09 30.94 -29.64
C GLU A 68 23.08 31.44 -28.57
N SER A 69 24.07 30.61 -28.22
CA SER A 69 25.27 30.91 -27.41
C SER A 69 25.11 30.91 -25.88
N VAL A 70 25.61 29.85 -25.22
CA VAL A 70 26.80 29.91 -24.33
C VAL A 70 27.31 28.47 -24.13
N ILE A 71 28.60 28.29 -24.41
CA ILE A 71 29.40 27.09 -24.19
C ILE A 71 29.72 27.00 -22.69
N GLU A 72 29.38 25.89 -22.02
CA GLU A 72 30.24 25.38 -20.95
C GLU A 72 30.07 23.86 -20.73
N GLN A 73 31.20 23.18 -20.85
CA GLN A 73 31.38 21.74 -20.66
C GLN A 73 31.35 21.42 -19.16
N HIS A 74 30.28 20.81 -18.65
CA HIS A 74 30.35 20.00 -17.43
C HIS A 74 29.32 18.87 -17.57
N THR A 75 29.81 17.64 -17.70
CA THR A 75 29.00 16.42 -17.74
C THR A 75 28.20 16.30 -16.43
N PRO A 76 26.87 16.38 -16.42
CA PRO A 76 26.10 16.03 -15.24
C PRO A 76 26.07 14.51 -15.18
N GLN A 77 26.83 13.93 -14.27
CA GLN A 77 26.71 12.50 -13.96
C GLN A 77 25.27 12.23 -13.50
N PRO A 78 24.57 11.20 -14.02
CA PRO A 78 23.28 10.82 -13.47
C PRO A 78 23.51 9.96 -12.23
N ASN A 79 23.92 10.58 -11.11
CA ASN A 79 23.92 9.92 -9.81
C ASN A 79 22.59 10.21 -9.09
N MET A 80 21.48 9.91 -9.74
CA MET A 80 20.18 9.97 -9.07
C MET A 80 19.68 8.57 -8.80
N SER A 81 20.27 7.95 -7.78
CA SER A 81 19.63 6.86 -7.04
C SER A 81 18.49 7.46 -6.22
N TYR A 82 17.40 7.83 -6.89
CA TYR A 82 16.10 7.82 -6.24
C TYR A 82 15.82 6.36 -5.89
N THR A 83 16.27 5.90 -4.73
CA THR A 83 15.54 4.83 -4.06
C THR A 83 14.26 5.47 -3.55
N SER A 84 13.36 5.86 -4.47
CA SER A 84 11.98 6.10 -4.13
C SER A 84 11.57 4.87 -3.36
N SER A 85 11.24 5.04 -2.08
CA SER A 85 10.64 3.98 -1.29
C SER A 85 9.34 3.62 -2.01
N ILE A 86 9.42 2.67 -2.95
CA ILE A 86 8.28 2.22 -3.73
C ILE A 86 7.44 1.47 -2.71
N LYS A 87 6.45 2.18 -2.18
CA LYS A 87 5.46 1.58 -1.29
C LYS A 87 4.83 0.41 -2.05
N PRO A 88 4.74 -0.78 -1.46
CA PRO A 88 4.19 -1.94 -2.15
C PRO A 88 2.78 -1.61 -2.62
N VAL A 89 2.54 -1.82 -3.90
CA VAL A 89 1.25 -1.58 -4.53
C VAL A 89 0.39 -2.82 -4.28
N ALA A 90 -0.80 -2.62 -3.72
CA ALA A 90 -1.73 -3.71 -3.46
C ALA A 90 -2.62 -3.94 -4.68
N SER A 91 -2.77 -5.20 -5.08
CA SER A 91 -3.71 -5.60 -6.13
C SER A 91 -5.15 -5.27 -5.71
N ASP A 92 -5.95 -4.78 -6.66
CA ASP A 92 -7.37 -4.47 -6.44
C ASP A 92 -8.22 -5.72 -6.11
N GLN A 93 -7.69 -6.94 -6.34
CA GLN A 93 -8.36 -8.20 -6.00
C GLN A 93 -8.12 -8.65 -4.55
N PHE A 94 -7.15 -8.04 -3.86
CA PHE A 94 -6.83 -8.39 -2.48
C PHE A 94 -8.04 -8.16 -1.55
N ARG A 95 -8.30 -9.13 -0.69
CA ARG A 95 -9.31 -9.03 0.38
C ARG A 95 -8.75 -9.60 1.67
N LEU A 96 -9.02 -8.92 2.77
CA LEU A 96 -8.65 -9.37 4.12
C LEU A 96 -9.91 -9.54 4.97
N TRP A 97 -10.06 -10.72 5.55
CA TRP A 97 -11.16 -11.08 6.43
C TRP A 97 -10.62 -11.31 7.84
N ILE A 98 -11.32 -10.80 8.84
CA ILE A 98 -10.96 -10.92 10.25
C ILE A 98 -12.11 -11.59 10.99
N ILE A 99 -11.80 -12.70 11.67
CA ILE A 99 -12.71 -13.35 12.63
C ILE A 99 -12.10 -13.21 14.02
N THR A 100 -12.86 -12.59 14.91
CA THR A 100 -12.49 -12.39 16.31
C THR A 100 -13.68 -12.65 17.23
N LYS A 101 -13.38 -13.01 18.47
CA LYS A 101 -14.34 -12.92 19.58
C LYS A 101 -14.32 -11.51 20.14
N ASP A 102 -15.33 -11.17 20.93
CA ASP A 102 -15.37 -9.94 21.71
C ASP A 102 -14.16 -9.86 22.64
N HIS A 103 -13.55 -8.67 22.71
CA HIS A 103 -12.41 -8.42 23.58
C HIS A 103 -12.33 -6.93 23.93
N SER A 104 -12.15 -6.60 25.21
CA SER A 104 -12.16 -5.21 25.70
C SER A 104 -11.01 -4.36 25.17
N ARG A 105 -9.84 -4.98 24.94
CA ARG A 105 -8.67 -4.32 24.32
C ARG A 105 -8.61 -4.45 22.80
N PHE A 106 -9.70 -4.83 22.14
CA PHE A 106 -9.71 -4.91 20.68
C PHE A 106 -9.52 -3.51 20.08
N PRO A 107 -8.62 -3.32 19.10
CA PRO A 107 -8.27 -1.99 18.61
C PRO A 107 -9.44 -1.32 17.91
N VAL A 108 -9.74 -0.10 18.33
CA VAL A 108 -10.85 0.72 17.81
C VAL A 108 -10.67 1.00 16.31
N ASN A 109 -9.44 1.15 15.83
CA ASN A 109 -9.15 1.35 14.41
C ASN A 109 -9.64 0.18 13.55
N CYS A 110 -9.57 -1.05 14.06
CA CYS A 110 -10.14 -2.23 13.40
C CYS A 110 -11.66 -2.30 13.49
N LEU A 111 -12.31 -1.42 14.24
CA LEU A 111 -13.75 -1.21 14.25
C LEU A 111 -14.17 -0.01 13.40
N GLN A 112 -13.28 0.91 13.05
CA GLN A 112 -13.70 2.11 12.33
C GLN A 112 -13.66 1.93 10.81
N MET A 113 -12.78 1.06 10.31
CA MET A 113 -12.51 0.94 8.86
C MET A 113 -13.24 -0.21 8.14
N PRO A 114 -13.32 -1.45 8.67
CA PRO A 114 -13.89 -2.56 7.91
C PRO A 114 -15.42 -2.64 8.04
N VAL A 115 -16.05 -3.35 7.09
CA VAL A 115 -17.45 -3.77 7.20
C VAL A 115 -17.56 -4.83 8.30
N LYS A 116 -18.51 -4.66 9.22
CA LYS A 116 -18.70 -5.55 10.37
C LYS A 116 -19.91 -6.44 10.16
N PHE A 117 -19.77 -7.69 10.56
CA PHE A 117 -20.85 -8.65 10.64
C PHE A 117 -20.86 -9.29 12.03
N THR A 118 -22.05 -9.50 12.56
CA THR A 118 -22.30 -10.26 13.79
C THR A 118 -23.10 -11.51 13.41
N ASN A 119 -22.64 -12.67 13.86
CA ASN A 119 -23.40 -13.94 13.78
C ASN A 119 -23.98 -14.22 15.15
#